data_AF-A0A934WP39-F1
#
_entry.id   AF-A0A934WP39-F1
#
_cell.length_a   1.000
_cell.length_b   1.000
_cell.length_c   1.000
_cell.angle_alpha   90.00
_cell.angle_beta   90.00
_cell.angle_gamma   90.00
#
_symmetry.space_group_name_H-M   'P 1'
#
loop_
_entity.id
_entity.type
_entity.pdbx_description
1 polymer ?
#
loop_
_entity_poly.entity_id
_entity_poly.type
_entity_poly.pdbx_seq_one_letter_code
_entity_poly.pdbx_strand_id
1 'polypeptide(L)' 'MPLQLQARFQEPGKRYFRDFSPGDDFYEALIDAHRDLSDEESERLNARLILLLSNHIGDIAVLREALALARREA' A
#
# COMPACT_ATOMS: atom_id res chain seq x y z
N MET A 1 0.58 -15.51 -8.61
CA MET A 1 0.22 -14.60 -9.74
C MET A 1 1.37 -13.63 -9.95
N PRO A 2 1.54 -12.95 -11.11
CA PRO A 2 2.59 -11.93 -11.25
C PRO A 2 2.27 -10.70 -10.39
N LEU A 3 3.31 -9.99 -9.92
CA LEU A 3 3.12 -8.71 -9.24
C LEU A 3 2.44 -7.68 -10.17
N GLN A 4 1.39 -7.03 -9.67
CA GLN A 4 0.71 -5.95 -10.39
C GLN A 4 1.29 -4.59 -9.99
N LEU A 5 1.77 -3.83 -10.98
CA LEU A 5 2.38 -2.49 -10.76
C LEU A 5 1.41 -1.32 -10.97
N GLN A 6 0.24 -1.58 -11.56
CA GLN A 6 -0.78 -0.57 -11.79
C GLN A 6 -1.68 -0.44 -10.57
N ALA A 7 -1.94 0.80 -10.14
CA ALA A 7 -2.90 1.10 -9.08
C ALA A 7 -4.27 0.48 -9.41
N ARG A 8 -4.83 -0.26 -8.45
CA ARG A 8 -6.11 -0.97 -8.60
C ARG A 8 -7.00 -0.76 -7.38
N PHE A 9 -7.13 0.49 -6.96
CA PHE A 9 -7.98 0.88 -5.84
C PHE A 9 -9.45 0.70 -6.21
N GLN A 10 -10.16 -0.09 -5.42
CA GLN A 10 -11.59 -0.36 -5.58
C GLN A 10 -12.20 -0.65 -4.21
N GLU A 11 -13.37 -0.08 -3.95
CA GLU A 11 -14.20 -0.42 -2.78
C GLU A 11 -15.46 -1.14 -3.27
N PRO A 12 -15.66 -2.42 -2.90
CA PRO A 12 -16.86 -3.16 -3.31
C PRO A 12 -18.14 -2.42 -2.89
N GLY A 13 -19.02 -2.15 -3.86
CA GLY A 13 -20.30 -1.47 -3.62
C GLY A 13 -20.24 0.06 -3.63
N LYS A 14 -19.06 0.67 -3.69
CA LYS A 14 -18.90 2.13 -3.84
C LYS A 14 -18.73 2.49 -5.31
N ARG A 15 -19.62 3.34 -5.84
CA ARG A 15 -19.49 3.91 -7.18
C ARG A 15 -18.81 5.26 -7.07
N TYR A 16 -17.59 5.32 -7.56
CA TYR A 16 -16.88 6.58 -7.71
C TYR A 16 -17.34 7.26 -9.01
N PHE A 17 -17.67 8.54 -8.93
CA PHE A 17 -18.03 9.35 -10.09
C PHE A 17 -16.80 9.89 -10.83
N ARG A 18 -15.60 9.76 -10.24
CA ARG A 18 -14.31 10.11 -10.82
C ARG A 18 -13.31 8.98 -10.56
N ASP A 19 -12.46 8.70 -11.55
CA ASP A 19 -11.50 7.59 -11.51
C ASP A 19 -10.43 7.72 -10.40
N PHE A 20 -10.17 8.94 -9.92
CA PHE A 20 -9.13 9.22 -8.92
C PHE A 20 -9.59 9.02 -7.47
N SER A 21 -10.89 9.08 -7.22
CA SER A 21 -11.45 9.10 -5.87
C SER A 21 -11.11 7.89 -4.97
N PRO A 22 -11.08 6.62 -5.45
CA PRO A 22 -10.69 5.50 -4.58
C PRO A 22 -9.22 5.52 -4.16
N GLY A 23 -8.34 6.02 -5.04
CA GLY A 23 -6.94 6.21 -4.71
C GLY A 23 -6.77 7.35 -3.72
N ASP A 24 -7.45 8.47 -3.97
CA ASP A 24 -7.43 9.65 -3.12
C ASP A 24 -7.89 9.34 -1.69
N ASP A 25 -9.00 8.61 -1.52
CA ASP A 25 -9.53 8.19 -0.22
C ASP A 25 -8.50 7.35 0.57
N PHE A 26 -7.80 6.43 -0.10
CA PHE A 26 -6.76 5.62 0.54
C PHE A 26 -5.53 6.45 0.89
N TYR A 27 -5.09 7.36 0.00
CA TYR A 27 -3.97 8.25 0.28
C TYR A 27 -4.27 9.18 1.45
N GLU A 28 -5.48 9.72 1.54
CA GLU A 28 -5.92 10.52 2.68
C GLU A 28 -5.85 9.71 3.99
N ALA A 29 -6.40 8.49 4.00
CA ALA A 29 -6.32 7.61 5.16
C ALA A 29 -4.87 7.27 5.55
N LEU A 30 -3.98 7.11 4.57
CA LEU A 30 -2.56 6.86 4.82
C LEU A 30 -1.88 8.09 5.43
N ILE A 31 -2.15 9.29 4.92
CA ILE A 31 -1.62 10.55 5.46
C ILE A 31 -2.11 10.75 6.90
N ASP A 32 -3.41 10.55 7.13
CA ASP A 32 -4.02 10.68 8.45
C ASP A 32 -3.43 9.69 9.45
N ALA A 33 -3.12 8.46 9.03
CA ALA A 33 -2.47 7.46 9.89
C ALA A 33 -1.06 7.88 10.36
N HIS A 34 -0.39 8.76 9.62
CA HIS A 34 0.93 9.29 9.97
C HIS A 34 0.87 10.63 10.72
N ARG A 35 -0.31 11.25 10.82
CA ARG A 35 -0.47 12.53 11.49
C ARG A 35 -0.06 12.41 12.96
N ASP A 36 0.63 13.44 13.45
CA ASP A 36 1.13 13.55 14.83
C ASP A 36 2.17 12.49 15.25
N LEU A 37 2.68 11.67 14.33
CA LEU A 37 3.78 10.75 14.58
C LEU A 37 5.13 11.44 14.35
N SER A 38 6.12 11.08 15.16
CA SER A 38 7.52 11.35 14.83
C SER A 38 7.99 10.50 13.63
N ASP A 39 9.14 10.87 13.05
CA ASP A 39 9.73 10.13 11.94
C ASP A 39 9.98 8.65 12.31
N GLU A 40 10.48 8.37 13.51
CA GLU A 40 10.73 6.99 13.98
C GLU A 40 9.41 6.20 14.14
N GLU A 41 8.35 6.85 14.63
CA GLU A 41 7.03 6.22 14.77
C GLU A 41 6.37 5.97 13.41
N SER A 42 6.54 6.89 12.47
CA SER A 42 6.13 6.78 11.07
C SER A 42 6.82 5.60 10.37
N GLU A 43 8.14 5.45 10.53
CA GLU A 43 8.89 4.30 10.02
C GLU A 43 8.38 2.98 10.62
N ARG A 44 8.10 2.97 11.93
CA ARG A 44 7.56 1.78 12.60
C ARG A 44 6.15 1.43 12.13
N LEU A 45 5.31 2.43 11.83
CA LEU A 45 4.00 2.24 11.23
C LEU A 45 4.14 1.62 9.84
N ASN A 46 5.00 2.16 8.99
CA ASN A 46 5.26 1.63 7.65
C ASN A 46 5.76 0.19 7.68
N ALA A 47 6.71 -0.14 8.55
CA ALA A 47 7.19 -1.51 8.72
C ALA A 47 6.07 -2.48 9.10
N ARG A 48 5.17 -2.09 10.02
CA ARG A 48 4.00 -2.90 10.40
C ARG A 48 3.02 -3.05 9.25
N LEU A 49 2.71 -1.97 8.54
CA LEU A 49 1.81 -1.98 7.40
C LEU A 49 2.32 -2.92 6.31
N ILE A 50 3.62 -2.85 5.97
CA ILE A 50 4.26 -3.76 5.01
C ILE A 50 4.07 -5.23 5.41
N LEU A 51 4.28 -5.57 6.68
CA LEU A 51 4.10 -6.94 7.17
C LEU A 51 2.63 -7.40 7.09
N LEU A 52 1.68 -6.53 7.46
CA LEU A 52 0.24 -6.84 7.38
C LEU A 52 -0.20 -7.07 5.93
N LEU A 53 0.22 -6.20 5.01
CA LEU A 53 -0.05 -6.35 3.58
C LEU A 53 0.62 -7.61 3.00
N SER A 54 1.84 -7.91 3.44
CA SER A 54 2.54 -9.14 3.04
C SER A 54 1.77 -10.39 3.46
N ASN A 55 1.26 -10.41 4.68
CA ASN A 55 0.42 -11.50 5.18
C ASN A 55 -0.90 -11.62 4.41
N HIS A 56 -1.52 -10.48 4.05
CA HIS A 56 -2.74 -10.46 3.26
C HIS A 56 -2.51 -10.99 1.82
N ILE A 57 -1.38 -10.64 1.19
CA ILE A 57 -1.00 -11.13 -0.15
C ILE A 57 -0.72 -12.63 -0.13
N GLY A 58 0.03 -13.13 0.86
CA GLY A 58 0.28 -14.56 1.10
C GLY A 58 1.14 -15.29 0.05
N ASP A 59 1.28 -14.76 -1.17
CA ASP A 59 2.11 -15.34 -2.23
C ASP A 59 3.57 -14.89 -2.11
N ILE A 60 4.43 -15.79 -1.63
CA ILE A 60 5.88 -15.54 -1.43
C ILE A 60 6.58 -15.15 -2.74
N ALA A 61 6.14 -15.65 -3.89
CA ALA A 61 6.76 -15.30 -5.17
C ALA A 61 6.52 -13.83 -5.51
N VAL A 62 5.29 -13.34 -5.31
CA VAL A 62 4.92 -11.92 -5.47
C VAL A 62 5.75 -11.04 -4.53
N LEU A 63 5.88 -11.43 -3.26
CA LEU A 63 6.65 -10.65 -2.28
C LEU A 63 8.15 -10.57 -2.64
N ARG A 64 8.74 -11.66 -3.14
CA ARG A 64 10.14 -11.67 -3.61
C ARG A 64 10.33 -10.79 -4.83
N GLU A 65 9.40 -10.81 -5.77
CA GLU A 65 9.42 -9.95 -6.95
C GLU A 65 9.33 -8.47 -6.54
N ALA A 66 8.42 -8.13 -5.62
CA ALA A 66 8.28 -6.78 -5.09
C ALA A 66 9.57 -6.27 -4.42
N LEU A 67 10.20 -7.09 -3.56
CA LEU A 67 11.48 -6.74 -2.93
C LEU A 67 12.60 -6.52 -3.95
N ALA A 68 12.66 -7.36 -4.99
CA ALA A 68 13.68 -7.23 -6.04
C ALA A 68 13.48 -5.97 -6.90
N LEU A 69 12.24 -5.52 -7.09
CA LEU A 69 11.94 -4.26 -7.78
C LEU A 69 12.24 -3.05 -6.88
N ALA A 70 11.76 -3.04 -5.63
CA ALA A 70 12.02 -1.95 -4.69
C ALA A 70 13.52 -1.69 -4.48
N ARG A 71 14.35 -2.73 -4.45
CA ARG A 71 15.82 -2.59 -4.34
C ARG A 71 16.49 -2.01 -5.60
N ARG A 72 15.86 -2.13 -6.77
CA ARG A 72 16.39 -1.58 -8.02
C ARG A 72 16.10 -0.07 -8.17
N GLU A 73 15.07 0.41 -7.49
CA GLU A 73 14.60 1.80 -7.56
C GLU A 73 15.03 2.66 -6.36
N ALA A 74 15.73 2.07 -5.38
CA ALA A 74 16.32 2.75 -4.23
C ALA A 74 17.77 3.18 -4.48
#